data_AF-A0A9P6CH87-F1
#
_entry.id   AF-A0A9P6CH87-F1
#
_cell.length_a   1.000
_cell.length_b   1.000
_cell.length_c   1.000
_cell.angle_alpha   90.00
_cell.angle_beta   90.00
_cell.angle_gamma   90.00
#
_symmetry.space_group_name_H-M   'P 1'
#
loop_
_entity.id
_entity.type
_entity.pdbx_description
1 polymer ?
#
loop_
_entity_poly.entity_id
_entity_poly.type
_entity_poly.pdbx_seq_one_letter_code
_entity_poly.pdbx_strand_id
1 'polypeptide(L)'
;MKLIVAIAAAVPFACTARAQSPAWGQCGGQGWSGSTTCVSGYTCTYSNPYYSQCLPGVGPTTVPSTTKPTTTIPNPTTSTSSGPIPTGSQIRTVQDPVYHFYLQNSGGIPVLGPEASSGRFTLGSTISLNNASGSKLYLNIDNSGTQSYKSLTFGSTATTTNWGLEGDTIITTSPRQLNFIACPTNASTIYNVYLQQGNDAPAGKTCTLVTLHLPCLC
;
A
#
# COMPACT_ATOMS: atom_id res chain seq x y z
N MET A 1 -20.30 5.81 -73.28
CA MET A 1 -20.52 5.10 -71.99
C MET A 1 -19.17 4.72 -71.42
N LYS A 2 -18.71 5.39 -70.36
CA LYS A 2 -17.42 5.14 -69.70
C LYS A 2 -17.73 4.54 -68.32
N LEU A 3 -17.40 3.25 -68.14
CA LEU A 3 -17.63 2.51 -66.90
C LEU A 3 -16.65 2.97 -65.81
N ILE A 4 -17.17 3.32 -64.64
CA ILE A 4 -16.40 3.57 -63.41
C ILE A 4 -16.34 2.23 -62.66
N VAL A 5 -15.13 1.68 -62.47
CA VAL A 5 -14.88 0.49 -61.64
C VAL A 5 -14.45 0.97 -60.25
N ALA A 6 -15.30 0.76 -59.24
CA ALA A 6 -14.97 1.03 -57.84
C ALA A 6 -14.27 -0.20 -57.24
N ILE A 7 -13.03 -0.03 -56.78
CA ILE A 7 -12.25 -1.06 -56.08
C ILE A 7 -12.65 -1.01 -54.60
N ALA A 8 -13.40 -2.01 -54.14
CA ALA A 8 -13.72 -2.19 -52.73
C ALA A 8 -12.50 -2.79 -52.00
N ALA A 9 -11.83 -1.99 -51.17
CA ALA A 9 -10.74 -2.45 -50.32
C ALA A 9 -11.32 -3.24 -49.13
N ALA A 10 -11.11 -4.57 -49.13
CA ALA A 10 -11.40 -5.43 -47.99
C ALA A 10 -10.33 -5.26 -46.91
N VAL A 11 -10.72 -4.68 -45.76
CA VAL A 11 -9.84 -4.52 -44.60
C VAL A 11 -9.82 -5.84 -43.79
N PRO A 12 -8.65 -6.46 -43.54
CA PRO A 12 -8.58 -7.66 -42.71
C PRO A 12 -8.84 -7.32 -41.24
N PHE A 13 -9.88 -7.92 -40.68
CA PHE A 13 -10.16 -7.90 -39.24
C PHE A 13 -9.17 -8.83 -38.53
N ALA A 14 -8.07 -8.27 -38.01
CA ALA A 14 -7.19 -9.00 -37.10
C ALA A 14 -7.88 -9.15 -35.74
N CYS A 15 -8.42 -10.33 -35.46
CA CYS A 15 -8.81 -10.74 -34.11
C CYS A 15 -7.55 -10.81 -33.24
N THR A 16 -7.32 -9.80 -32.41
CA THR A 16 -6.31 -9.86 -31.35
C THR A 16 -6.84 -10.73 -30.22
N ALA A 17 -6.58 -12.03 -30.30
CA ALA A 17 -6.81 -12.95 -29.18
C ALA A 17 -5.94 -12.49 -27.99
N ARG A 18 -6.57 -11.95 -26.95
CA ARG A 18 -5.90 -11.66 -25.68
C ARG A 18 -5.66 -12.98 -24.98
N ALA A 19 -4.56 -13.67 -25.30
CA ALA A 19 -4.15 -14.86 -24.56
C ALA A 19 -3.96 -14.45 -23.09
N GLN A 20 -4.51 -15.21 -22.14
CA GLN A 20 -4.23 -15.03 -20.72
C GLN A 20 -2.90 -15.71 -20.37
N SER A 21 -2.16 -15.19 -19.39
CA SER A 21 -0.96 -15.86 -18.91
C SER A 21 -1.33 -17.18 -18.24
N PRO A 22 -0.66 -18.29 -18.59
CA PRO A 22 -0.97 -19.60 -18.03
C PRO A 22 -0.70 -19.61 -16.53
N ALA A 23 -1.27 -20.60 -15.84
CA ALA A 23 -0.95 -20.90 -14.45
C ALA A 23 0.58 -20.95 -14.26
N TRP A 24 1.09 -20.28 -13.22
CA TRP A 24 2.53 -20.16 -12.93
C TRP A 24 3.36 -19.44 -14.01
N GLY A 25 2.72 -18.88 -15.04
CA GLY A 25 3.36 -18.09 -16.09
C GLY A 25 3.62 -16.65 -15.69
N GLN A 26 4.49 -15.97 -16.45
CA GLN A 26 4.74 -14.55 -16.27
C GLN A 26 3.51 -13.73 -16.69
N CYS A 27 3.10 -12.79 -15.84
CA CYS A 27 1.96 -11.91 -16.04
C CYS A 27 2.31 -10.43 -15.84
N GLY A 28 3.58 -10.10 -15.66
CA GLY A 28 4.00 -8.73 -15.45
C GLY A 28 5.52 -8.61 -15.35
N GLY A 29 5.99 -7.38 -15.35
CA GLY A 29 7.41 -7.05 -15.34
C GLY A 29 7.78 -5.96 -16.34
N GLN A 30 8.80 -5.18 -16.03
CA GLN A 30 9.38 -4.19 -16.92
C GLN A 30 9.89 -4.87 -18.20
N GLY A 31 9.41 -4.41 -19.34
CA GLY A 31 9.69 -5.03 -20.66
C GLY A 31 8.79 -6.21 -21.03
N TRP A 32 7.89 -6.66 -20.14
CA TRP A 32 6.94 -7.73 -20.45
C TRP A 32 5.88 -7.24 -21.44
N SER A 33 5.88 -7.82 -22.65
CA SER A 33 4.89 -7.53 -23.70
C SER A 33 3.79 -8.59 -23.80
N GLY A 34 3.82 -9.60 -22.92
CA GLY A 34 2.85 -10.67 -22.88
C GLY A 34 1.57 -10.29 -22.13
N SER A 35 0.72 -11.28 -21.86
CA SER A 35 -0.52 -11.04 -21.14
C SER A 35 -0.26 -10.59 -19.71
N THR A 36 -1.08 -9.67 -19.22
CA THR A 36 -1.05 -9.21 -17.82
C THR A 36 -2.14 -9.84 -16.96
N THR A 37 -3.04 -10.60 -17.59
CA THR A 37 -4.16 -11.25 -16.93
C THR A 37 -3.91 -12.75 -16.87
N CYS A 38 -3.98 -13.33 -15.69
CA CYS A 38 -3.84 -14.76 -15.49
C CYS A 38 -5.09 -15.52 -15.93
N VAL A 39 -4.93 -16.81 -16.25
CA VAL A 39 -6.05 -17.74 -16.43
C VAL A 39 -6.96 -17.76 -15.19
N SER A 40 -8.23 -18.10 -15.40
CA SER A 40 -9.22 -18.15 -14.31
C SER A 40 -8.72 -19.00 -13.13
N GLY A 41 -8.91 -18.51 -11.91
CA GLY A 41 -8.42 -19.15 -10.68
C GLY A 41 -6.98 -18.78 -10.29
N TYR A 42 -6.28 -17.99 -11.12
CA TYR A 42 -4.94 -17.48 -10.83
C TYR A 42 -4.93 -15.95 -10.79
N THR A 43 -4.10 -15.40 -9.91
CA THR A 43 -3.90 -13.96 -9.71
C THR A 43 -2.46 -13.61 -10.04
N CYS A 44 -2.26 -12.47 -10.71
CA CYS A 44 -0.92 -11.99 -11.03
C CYS A 44 -0.25 -11.42 -9.78
N THR A 45 0.72 -12.15 -9.23
CA THR A 45 1.46 -11.77 -8.03
C THR A 45 2.81 -11.18 -8.44
N TYR A 46 3.07 -9.95 -7.99
CA TYR A 46 4.35 -9.29 -8.20
C TYR A 46 5.49 -10.06 -7.52
N SER A 47 6.61 -10.25 -8.22
CA SER A 47 7.81 -10.88 -7.66
C SER A 47 9.01 -9.94 -7.66
N ASN A 48 9.32 -9.33 -8.81
CA ASN A 48 10.40 -8.36 -8.94
C ASN A 48 10.10 -7.38 -10.10
N PRO A 49 10.90 -6.31 -10.29
CA PRO A 49 10.61 -5.27 -11.27
C PRO A 49 10.45 -5.79 -12.69
N TYR A 50 11.11 -6.89 -13.05
CA TYR A 50 11.10 -7.48 -14.39
C TYR A 50 10.19 -8.71 -14.50
N TYR A 51 9.54 -9.15 -13.39
CA TYR A 51 8.80 -10.41 -13.35
C TYR A 51 7.65 -10.42 -12.33
N SER A 52 6.48 -10.87 -12.76
CA SER A 52 5.31 -11.16 -11.92
C SER A 52 4.70 -12.49 -12.38
N GLN A 53 4.20 -13.31 -11.46
CA GLN A 53 3.79 -14.69 -11.74
C GLN A 53 2.31 -14.93 -11.41
N CYS A 54 1.62 -15.72 -12.24
CA CYS A 54 0.28 -16.20 -11.96
C CYS A 54 0.27 -17.27 -10.87
N LEU A 55 -0.24 -16.95 -9.67
CA LEU A 55 -0.35 -17.87 -8.54
C LEU A 55 -1.82 -18.19 -8.24
N PRO A 56 -2.16 -19.40 -7.76
CA PRO A 56 -3.55 -19.78 -7.47
C PRO A 56 -4.11 -18.94 -6.31
N GLY A 57 -5.28 -18.33 -6.53
CA GLY A 57 -6.01 -17.57 -5.51
C GLY A 57 -7.29 -18.29 -5.11
N VAL A 58 -7.57 -18.40 -3.81
CA VAL A 58 -8.86 -18.89 -3.30
C VAL A 58 -9.97 -17.86 -3.58
N GLY A 59 -10.83 -18.13 -4.57
CA GLY A 59 -11.92 -17.23 -5.05
C GLY A 59 -13.17 -17.18 -4.15
N PRO A 60 -14.23 -16.39 -4.50
CA PRO A 60 -14.95 -16.56 -5.77
C PRO A 60 -15.32 -15.28 -6.57
N THR A 61 -15.26 -15.45 -7.89
CA THR A 61 -16.12 -15.02 -9.02
C THR A 61 -17.27 -14.01 -8.79
N THR A 62 -17.27 -12.86 -9.51
CA THR A 62 -18.23 -12.54 -10.59
C THR A 62 -18.03 -11.16 -11.26
N VAL A 63 -17.73 -11.24 -12.57
CA VAL A 63 -18.00 -10.37 -13.75
C VAL A 63 -17.43 -8.94 -13.93
N PRO A 64 -17.04 -8.58 -15.18
CA PRO A 64 -16.19 -7.45 -15.54
C PRO A 64 -16.96 -6.19 -15.98
N SER A 65 -16.34 -5.02 -15.87
CA SER A 65 -16.79 -3.81 -16.59
C SER A 65 -15.68 -3.30 -17.52
N THR A 66 -16.03 -3.28 -18.79
CA THR A 66 -15.24 -2.90 -19.95
C THR A 66 -15.29 -1.38 -20.13
N THR A 67 -14.14 -0.70 -20.16
CA THR A 67 -14.02 0.56 -20.91
C THR A 67 -12.64 0.66 -21.57
N LYS A 68 -12.65 0.79 -22.91
CA LYS A 68 -11.51 0.97 -23.84
C LYS A 68 -10.90 2.38 -23.69
N PRO A 69 -9.70 2.65 -24.26
CA PRO A 69 -8.88 3.82 -23.98
C PRO A 69 -9.24 5.03 -24.87
N THR A 70 -8.95 6.23 -24.39
CA THR A 70 -8.77 7.42 -25.24
C THR A 70 -7.56 8.20 -24.76
N THR A 71 -6.58 8.28 -25.65
CA THR A 71 -5.37 9.10 -25.56
C THR A 71 -5.76 10.56 -25.72
N THR A 72 -5.56 11.38 -24.69
CA THR A 72 -5.04 12.75 -24.85
C THR A 72 -4.49 13.24 -23.52
N ILE A 73 -3.22 13.60 -23.55
CA ILE A 73 -2.52 14.45 -22.59
C ILE A 73 -3.34 15.75 -22.44
N PRO A 74 -3.73 16.08 -21.22
CA PRO A 74 -3.06 17.20 -20.58
C PRO A 74 -2.55 16.78 -19.20
N ASN A 75 -1.25 17.00 -19.04
CA ASN A 75 -0.58 17.33 -17.79
C ASN A 75 -1.59 17.74 -16.69
N PRO A 76 -1.98 16.85 -15.75
CA PRO A 76 -2.25 17.36 -14.42
C PRO A 76 -0.88 17.84 -13.95
N THR A 77 -0.79 19.12 -13.64
CA THR A 77 0.33 19.68 -12.91
C THR A 77 0.62 18.75 -11.75
N THR A 78 1.59 17.86 -11.92
CA THR A 78 2.38 17.36 -10.82
C THR A 78 2.88 18.65 -10.20
N SER A 79 2.30 19.01 -9.07
CA SER A 79 3.04 19.77 -8.09
C SER A 79 4.22 18.88 -7.73
N THR A 80 5.26 18.92 -8.57
CA THR A 80 6.63 18.85 -8.13
C THR A 80 6.75 19.97 -7.11
N SER A 81 6.35 19.68 -5.86
CA SER A 81 7.06 20.30 -4.77
C SER A 81 8.49 19.79 -4.93
N SER A 82 9.31 20.62 -5.56
CA SER A 82 10.76 20.63 -5.44
C SER A 82 11.12 20.94 -3.98
N GLY A 83 10.57 20.13 -3.07
CA GLY A 83 10.87 20.12 -1.66
C GLY A 83 12.00 19.11 -1.43
N PRO A 84 12.79 19.31 -0.37
CA PRO A 84 13.83 18.34 -0.01
C PRO A 84 13.22 16.94 0.11
N ILE A 85 13.94 15.93 -0.39
CA ILE A 85 13.59 14.52 -0.16
C ILE A 85 13.41 14.36 1.36
N PRO A 86 12.23 13.95 1.85
CA PRO A 86 12.02 13.80 3.28
C PRO A 86 12.98 12.73 3.80
N THR A 87 13.90 13.16 4.65
CA THR A 87 14.88 12.29 5.33
C THR A 87 14.17 11.41 6.37
N GLY A 88 14.86 10.39 6.88
CA GLY A 88 14.28 9.44 7.85
C GLY A 88 14.07 8.06 7.25
N SER A 89 13.53 7.12 8.02
CA SER A 89 13.28 5.73 7.63
C SER A 89 11.80 5.47 7.42
N GLN A 90 11.44 4.47 6.62
CA GLN A 90 10.07 3.97 6.63
C GLN A 90 9.84 3.09 7.86
N ILE A 91 8.58 2.83 8.17
CA ILE A 91 8.16 1.88 9.21
C ILE A 91 7.18 0.92 8.54
N ARG A 92 7.38 -0.38 8.71
CA ARG A 92 6.56 -1.43 8.08
C ARG A 92 6.19 -2.55 9.02
N THR A 93 5.20 -3.33 8.64
CA THR A 93 4.85 -4.61 9.28
C THR A 93 5.48 -5.80 8.55
N VAL A 94 5.70 -6.89 9.28
CA VAL A 94 6.34 -8.11 8.78
C VAL A 94 5.43 -9.35 8.91
N GLN A 95 4.15 -9.15 9.18
CA GLN A 95 3.16 -10.20 9.38
C GLN A 95 1.99 -10.05 8.42
N ASP A 96 1.52 -11.18 7.88
CA ASP A 96 0.26 -11.25 7.15
C ASP A 96 -0.94 -10.84 8.02
N PRO A 97 -2.00 -10.24 7.45
CA PRO A 97 -2.20 -9.93 6.03
C PRO A 97 -1.58 -8.59 5.59
N VAL A 98 -0.86 -7.92 6.50
CA VAL A 98 -0.26 -6.60 6.27
C VAL A 98 1.25 -6.69 6.03
N TYR A 99 1.74 -7.83 5.53
CA TYR A 99 3.16 -7.97 5.22
C TYR A 99 3.57 -6.91 4.18
N HIS A 100 4.66 -6.18 4.44
CA HIS A 100 5.11 -5.07 3.58
C HIS A 100 4.10 -3.93 3.44
N PHE A 101 3.24 -3.73 4.44
CA PHE A 101 2.47 -2.50 4.54
C PHE A 101 3.23 -1.50 5.40
N TYR A 102 3.14 -0.24 5.01
CA TYR A 102 3.96 0.84 5.52
C TYR A 102 3.11 1.85 6.27
N LEU A 103 3.66 2.39 7.35
CA LEU A 103 3.01 3.42 8.14
C LEU A 103 2.90 4.71 7.33
N GLN A 104 1.71 5.27 7.30
CA GLN A 104 1.35 6.43 6.49
C GLN A 104 0.30 7.27 7.21
N ASN A 105 0.19 8.53 6.80
CA ASN A 105 -0.75 9.49 7.38
C ASN A 105 -1.99 9.64 6.50
N SER A 106 -3.16 9.30 7.06
CA SER A 106 -4.46 9.55 6.44
C SER A 106 -5.23 10.57 7.28
N GLY A 107 -5.09 11.86 6.95
CA GLY A 107 -5.85 12.92 7.62
C GLY A 107 -5.59 13.06 9.13
N GLY A 108 -4.38 12.76 9.60
CA GLY A 108 -4.02 12.73 11.02
C GLY A 108 -4.17 11.35 11.67
N ILE A 109 -4.70 10.36 10.95
CA ILE A 109 -4.85 8.98 11.42
C ILE A 109 -3.69 8.14 10.86
N PRO A 110 -2.91 7.47 11.71
CA PRO A 110 -1.92 6.51 11.28
C PRO A 110 -2.59 5.27 10.73
N VAL A 111 -2.26 4.93 9.49
CA VAL A 111 -2.74 3.71 8.83
C VAL A 111 -1.56 2.97 8.19
N LEU A 112 -1.75 1.69 7.94
CA LEU A 112 -0.83 0.83 7.17
C LEU A 112 -1.36 0.70 5.76
N GLY A 113 -0.49 0.80 4.76
CA GLY A 113 -0.87 0.67 3.36
C GLY A 113 0.31 0.45 2.42
N PRO A 114 0.13 0.64 1.11
CA PRO A 114 1.17 0.37 0.12
C PRO A 114 2.37 1.30 0.25
N GLU A 115 3.55 0.78 -0.10
CA GLU A 115 4.83 1.50 0.00
C GLU A 115 4.83 2.87 -0.69
N ALA A 116 4.16 2.98 -1.84
CA ALA A 116 4.09 4.22 -2.62
C ALA A 116 3.46 5.40 -1.85
N SER A 117 2.70 5.12 -0.79
CA SER A 117 2.06 6.11 0.08
C SER A 117 2.70 6.21 1.47
N SER A 118 3.82 5.49 1.70
CA SER A 118 4.54 5.44 2.97
C SER A 118 5.02 6.81 3.42
N GLY A 119 4.94 7.04 4.74
CA GLY A 119 5.64 8.14 5.38
C GLY A 119 7.14 7.91 5.50
N ARG A 120 7.90 8.98 5.73
CA ARG A 120 9.31 8.95 6.15
C ARG A 120 9.42 9.52 7.56
N PHE A 121 10.05 8.76 8.44
CA PHE A 121 10.03 9.01 9.87
C PHE A 121 11.42 9.25 10.44
N THR A 122 11.59 10.28 11.26
CA THR A 122 12.75 10.41 12.15
C THR A 122 12.40 9.79 13.50
N LEU A 123 13.26 8.87 13.96
CA LEU A 123 13.06 8.11 15.20
C LEU A 123 14.02 8.59 16.29
N GLY A 124 13.54 8.53 17.53
CA GLY A 124 14.25 8.89 18.75
C GLY A 124 13.31 8.67 19.95
N SER A 125 13.36 9.54 20.95
CA SER A 125 12.35 9.57 22.01
C SER A 125 10.95 9.93 21.49
N THR A 126 10.88 10.54 20.30
CA THR A 126 9.66 10.81 19.55
C THR A 126 9.76 10.20 18.15
N ILE A 127 8.62 9.90 17.52
CA ILE A 127 8.57 9.49 16.11
C ILE A 127 7.91 10.63 15.35
N SER A 128 8.64 11.24 14.41
CA SER A 128 8.14 12.35 13.60
C SER A 128 8.07 11.98 12.12
N LEU A 129 6.90 12.16 11.52
CA LEU A 129 6.66 12.13 10.08
C LEU A 129 7.18 13.42 9.45
N ASN A 130 8.09 13.27 8.50
CA ASN A 130 8.68 14.37 7.74
C ASN A 130 7.88 14.60 6.46
N ASN A 131 7.12 15.69 6.38
CA ASN A 131 6.39 16.04 5.17
C ASN A 131 7.31 16.75 4.16
N ALA A 132 6.96 16.66 2.87
CA ALA A 132 7.69 17.34 1.79
C ALA A 132 7.73 18.88 1.94
N SER A 133 6.78 19.46 2.68
CA SER A 133 6.75 20.89 3.03
C SER A 133 7.76 21.31 4.10
N GLY A 134 8.50 20.36 4.71
CA GLY A 134 9.37 20.58 5.86
C GLY A 134 8.65 20.58 7.22
N SER A 135 7.31 20.54 7.22
CA SER A 135 6.51 20.41 8.45
C SER A 135 6.59 19.00 9.03
N LYS A 136 6.59 18.88 10.35
CA LYS A 136 6.61 17.59 11.06
C LYS A 136 5.29 17.31 11.74
N LEU A 137 4.86 16.05 11.70
CA LEU A 137 3.80 15.54 12.54
C LEU A 137 4.37 14.44 13.43
N TYR A 138 3.92 14.34 14.67
CA TYR A 138 4.40 13.40 15.66
C TYR A 138 3.38 12.28 15.86
N LEU A 139 3.86 11.04 15.85
CA LEU A 139 3.05 9.88 16.20
C LEU A 139 2.82 9.88 17.72
N ASN A 140 1.58 10.02 18.11
CA ASN A 140 1.16 10.12 19.50
C ASN A 140 0.16 9.03 19.85
N ILE A 141 0.26 8.53 21.07
CA ILE A 141 -0.70 7.61 21.68
C ILE A 141 -1.77 8.43 22.40
N ASP A 142 -3.04 8.23 22.05
CA ASP A 142 -4.15 8.74 22.83
C ASP A 142 -4.34 7.87 24.09
N ASN A 143 -4.07 8.47 25.25
CA ASN A 143 -4.21 7.81 26.54
C ASN A 143 -5.55 8.11 27.25
N SER A 144 -6.49 8.76 26.57
CA SER A 144 -7.74 9.24 27.17
C SER A 144 -8.77 8.13 27.37
N GLY A 145 -8.63 6.98 26.71
CA GLY A 145 -9.52 5.82 26.84
C GLY A 145 -9.07 4.79 27.87
N THR A 146 -10.00 4.03 28.45
CA THR A 146 -9.73 2.88 29.34
C THR A 146 -9.56 1.55 28.61
N GLN A 147 -9.68 1.54 27.28
CA GLN A 147 -9.63 0.31 26.49
C GLN A 147 -8.22 -0.28 26.47
N SER A 148 -8.17 -1.59 26.26
CA SER A 148 -6.92 -2.35 26.16
C SER A 148 -6.21 -2.18 24.81
N TYR A 149 -6.68 -1.25 23.98
CA TYR A 149 -5.98 -0.75 22.81
C TYR A 149 -6.05 0.78 22.83
N LYS A 150 -4.98 1.44 22.38
CA LYS A 150 -4.89 2.91 22.31
C LYS A 150 -4.86 3.37 20.86
N SER A 151 -5.63 4.40 20.58
CA SER A 151 -5.61 5.07 19.29
C SER A 151 -4.29 5.80 19.09
N LEU A 152 -3.83 5.82 17.85
CA LEU A 152 -2.66 6.59 17.45
C LEU A 152 -3.11 7.79 16.63
N THR A 153 -2.38 8.90 16.73
CA THR A 153 -2.65 10.13 15.98
C THR A 153 -1.36 10.75 15.47
N PHE A 154 -1.44 11.46 14.36
CA PHE A 154 -0.40 12.36 13.88
C PHE A 154 -0.77 13.80 14.26
N GLY A 155 -0.09 14.37 15.25
CA GLY A 155 -0.31 15.74 15.71
C GLY A 155 0.88 16.66 15.44
N SER A 156 0.68 17.97 15.49
CA SER A 156 1.79 18.94 15.34
C SER A 156 2.73 18.99 16.55
N THR A 157 2.33 18.40 17.67
CA THR A 157 3.06 18.41 18.95
C THR A 157 3.33 16.97 19.39
N ALA A 158 4.55 16.68 19.86
CA ALA A 158 4.88 15.39 20.45
C ALA A 158 4.34 15.30 21.88
N THR A 159 3.29 14.53 22.09
CA THR A 159 2.77 14.19 23.43
C THR A 159 3.30 12.86 23.92
N THR A 160 3.71 11.97 23.00
CA THR A 160 4.38 10.70 23.32
C THR A 160 5.88 10.85 23.13
N THR A 161 6.64 10.79 24.22
CA THR A 161 8.09 11.05 24.25
C THR A 161 8.91 9.87 24.77
N ASN A 162 8.29 8.69 24.85
CA ASN A 162 8.90 7.45 25.31
C ASN A 162 8.96 6.40 24.19
N TRP A 163 8.94 6.83 22.92
CA TRP A 163 9.22 5.93 21.80
C TRP A 163 10.67 5.45 21.85
N GLY A 164 10.92 4.29 21.27
CA GLY A 164 12.25 3.69 21.21
C GLY A 164 12.33 2.58 20.19
N LEU A 165 13.52 1.99 20.11
CA LEU A 165 13.84 0.86 19.26
C LEU A 165 14.43 -0.26 20.09
N GLU A 166 13.99 -1.48 19.83
CA GLU A 166 14.69 -2.71 20.23
C GLU A 166 15.11 -3.46 18.97
N GLY A 167 16.40 -3.38 18.63
CA GLY A 167 16.85 -3.75 17.30
C GLY A 167 16.22 -2.83 16.26
N ASP A 168 15.43 -3.41 15.34
CA ASP A 168 14.65 -2.68 14.34
C ASP A 168 13.17 -2.47 14.74
N THR A 169 12.74 -3.04 15.88
CA THR A 169 11.35 -3.05 16.31
C THR A 169 10.99 -1.75 17.01
N ILE A 170 9.90 -1.11 16.60
CA ILE A 170 9.34 0.07 17.26
C ILE A 170 8.69 -0.32 18.58
N ILE A 171 9.07 0.35 19.66
CA ILE A 171 8.49 0.13 20.99
C ILE A 171 8.16 1.45 21.70
N THR A 172 7.27 1.40 22.69
CA THR A 172 7.32 2.33 23.82
C THR A 172 8.25 1.77 24.88
N THR A 173 8.93 2.64 25.63
CA THR A 173 9.94 2.22 26.64
C THR A 173 9.41 2.22 28.06
N SER A 174 8.35 2.99 28.36
CA SER A 174 7.78 3.08 29.71
C SER A 174 6.26 3.40 29.68
N PRO A 175 5.37 2.41 29.91
CA PRO A 175 5.68 0.99 30.01
C PRO A 175 6.20 0.46 28.67
N ARG A 176 6.96 -0.64 28.71
CA ARG A 176 7.46 -1.28 27.50
C ARG A 176 6.30 -1.92 26.73
N GLN A 177 6.04 -1.48 25.49
CA GLN A 177 5.05 -2.09 24.60
C GLN A 177 5.57 -2.15 23.17
N LEU A 178 5.34 -3.29 22.51
CA LEU A 178 5.75 -3.55 21.12
C LEU A 178 4.61 -4.10 20.26
N ASN A 179 3.49 -4.45 20.90
CA ASN A 179 2.34 -5.05 20.25
C ASN A 179 1.43 -3.97 19.68
N PHE A 180 1.13 -4.09 18.40
CA PHE A 180 0.15 -3.28 17.69
C PHE A 180 -0.93 -4.17 17.12
N ILE A 181 -2.09 -3.61 16.83
CA ILE A 181 -3.13 -4.28 16.04
C ILE A 181 -3.38 -3.52 14.75
N ALA A 182 -3.46 -4.27 13.66
CA ALA A 182 -3.85 -3.78 12.34
C ALA A 182 -5.29 -4.21 12.08
N CYS A 183 -6.19 -3.25 11.92
CA CYS A 183 -7.62 -3.48 11.70
C CYS A 183 -8.03 -3.05 10.28
N PRO A 184 -8.70 -3.92 9.51
CA PRO A 184 -9.07 -3.60 8.14
C PRO A 184 -10.06 -2.43 8.07
N THR A 185 -9.83 -1.52 7.13
CA THR A 185 -10.78 -0.45 6.80
C THR A 185 -11.76 -0.92 5.72
N ASN A 186 -12.56 0.00 5.16
CA ASN A 186 -13.40 -0.29 4.01
C ASN A 186 -12.58 -0.41 2.70
N ALA A 187 -11.33 0.03 2.71
CA ALA A 187 -10.37 -0.18 1.62
C ALA A 187 -9.51 -1.42 1.93
N SER A 188 -9.45 -2.37 1.00
CA SER A 188 -8.74 -3.65 1.19
C SER A 188 -7.23 -3.52 1.40
N THR A 189 -6.65 -2.39 0.98
CA THR A 189 -5.21 -2.11 1.07
C THR A 189 -4.85 -1.17 2.22
N ILE A 190 -5.81 -0.83 3.08
CA ILE A 190 -5.60 0.13 4.18
C ILE A 190 -6.08 -0.47 5.50
N TYR A 191 -5.21 -0.44 6.50
CA TYR A 191 -5.49 -0.91 7.84
C TYR A 191 -5.25 0.20 8.86
N ASN A 192 -6.18 0.42 9.77
CA ASN A 192 -5.95 1.29 10.92
C ASN A 192 -4.98 0.58 11.88
N VAL A 193 -4.06 1.33 12.47
CA VAL A 193 -3.11 0.79 13.45
C VAL A 193 -3.38 1.36 14.84
N TYR A 194 -3.36 0.49 15.85
CA TYR A 194 -3.53 0.84 17.25
C TYR A 194 -2.42 0.20 18.08
N LEU A 195 -2.05 0.83 19.20
CA LEU A 195 -1.16 0.20 20.17
C LEU A 195 -1.99 -0.75 21.05
N GLN A 196 -1.62 -2.02 21.09
CA GLN A 196 -2.30 -2.98 21.95
C GLN A 196 -1.70 -2.90 23.36
N GLN A 197 -2.53 -2.89 24.40
CA GLN A 197 -2.11 -2.94 25.81
C GLN A 197 -2.75 -4.10 26.60
N GLY A 198 -3.78 -4.74 26.06
CA GLY A 198 -4.36 -6.01 26.52
C GLY A 198 -4.91 -6.78 25.34
N ASN A 199 -6.14 -7.30 25.38
CA ASN A 199 -6.62 -8.28 24.39
C ASN A 199 -7.81 -7.83 23.54
N ASP A 200 -8.43 -6.69 23.86
CA ASP A 200 -9.56 -6.15 23.10
C ASP A 200 -9.08 -5.44 21.82
N ALA A 201 -9.98 -5.40 20.84
CA ALA A 201 -9.82 -4.70 19.57
C ALA A 201 -11.08 -3.88 19.26
N PRO A 202 -11.02 -2.90 18.33
CA PRO A 202 -12.20 -2.15 17.90
C PRO A 202 -13.39 -3.03 17.51
N ALA A 203 -14.57 -2.70 18.04
CA ALA A 203 -15.79 -3.47 17.83
C ALA A 203 -16.11 -3.65 16.33
N GLY A 204 -16.53 -4.86 15.96
CA GLY A 204 -16.93 -5.19 14.58
C GLY A 204 -15.77 -5.31 13.59
N LYS A 205 -14.52 -5.37 14.05
CA LYS A 205 -13.33 -5.55 13.21
C LYS A 205 -12.50 -6.74 13.70
N THR A 206 -12.13 -7.62 12.76
CA THR A 206 -11.12 -8.65 13.03
C THR A 206 -9.76 -8.04 12.78
N CYS A 207 -9.04 -7.72 13.86
CA CYS A 207 -7.71 -7.14 13.78
C CYS A 207 -6.64 -8.21 13.95
N THR A 208 -5.48 -7.98 13.34
CA THR A 208 -4.33 -8.86 13.45
C THR A 208 -3.27 -8.23 14.35
N LEU A 209 -2.70 -9.02 15.26
CA LEU A 209 -1.55 -8.62 16.07
C LEU A 209 -0.32 -8.50 15.16
N VAL A 210 0.35 -7.35 15.22
CA VAL A 210 1.52 -7.03 14.41
C VAL A 210 2.57 -6.30 15.23
N THR A 211 3.79 -6.30 14.71
CA THR A 211 4.88 -5.47 15.22
C THR A 211 5.33 -4.53 14.11
N LEU A 212 5.77 -3.33 14.50
CA LEU A 212 6.28 -2.33 13.57
C LEU A 212 7.80 -2.40 13.54
N HIS A 213 8.39 -2.39 12.36
CA HIS A 213 9.83 -2.52 12.14
C HIS A 213 10.36 -1.46 11.19
N LEU A 214 11.62 -1.09 11.36
CA LEU A 214 12.37 -0.40 10.32
C LEU A 214 12.66 -1.38 9.17
N PRO A 215 12.64 -0.92 7.90
CA PRO A 215 13.14 -1.73 6.82
C PRO A 215 14.62 -2.00 7.06
N CYS A 216 15.04 -3.26 6.91
CA CYS A 216 16.44 -3.62 6.97
C CYS A 216 17.22 -2.72 5.99
N LEU A 217 18.27 -2.07 6.49
CA LEU A 217 19.23 -1.36 5.65
C LEU A 217 19.99 -2.44 4.87
N CYS A 218 19.59 -2.66 3.62
CA CYS A 218 20.33 -3.49 2.67
C CYS A 218 21.63 -2.78 2.25
#